data_AF-A0A6F9CL01-F1
#
_entry.id   AF-A0A6F9CL01-F1
#
_cell.length_a   1.000
_cell.length_b   1.000
_cell.length_c   1.000
_cell.angle_alpha   90.00
_cell.angle_beta   90.00
_cell.angle_gamma   90.00
#
_symmetry.space_group_name_H-M   'P 1'
#
loop_
_entity.id
_entity.type
_entity.pdbx_description
1 polymer ?
#
loop_
_entity_poly.entity_id
_entity_poly.type
_entity_poly.pdbx_seq_one_letter_code
_entity_poly.pdbx_strand_id
1 'polypeptide(L)'
;MVVGLSRQYKGTPGKPSARMEEMISVIREVFISNLDHLRWMDAATKKAAEQKAQAIRERIGYSDNIKNDTYLNNEYKNVSVESAEEYFENILQNLEYVQKKRLRKLRVKVNKEE
;
A
#
# COMPACT_ATOMS: atom_id res chain seq x y z
N MET A 1 -18.74 -7.01 -3.41
CA MET A 1 -17.44 -7.70 -3.26
C MET A 1 -16.36 -6.79 -3.85
N VAL A 2 -15.36 -6.39 -3.06
CA VAL A 2 -14.29 -5.45 -3.51
C VAL A 2 -13.42 -6.12 -4.57
N VAL A 3 -13.10 -5.42 -5.66
CA VAL A 3 -12.36 -5.96 -6.83
C VAL A 3 -11.03 -6.64 -6.43
N GLY A 4 -10.36 -6.14 -5.39
CA GLY A 4 -9.14 -6.74 -4.85
C GLY A 4 -9.34 -8.14 -4.27
N LEU A 5 -10.43 -8.36 -3.51
CA LEU A 5 -10.77 -9.68 -2.98
C LEU A 5 -11.10 -10.67 -4.10
N SER A 6 -11.93 -10.26 -5.07
CA SER A 6 -12.36 -11.16 -6.14
C SER A 6 -11.20 -11.61 -7.04
N ARG A 7 -10.22 -10.73 -7.28
CA ARG A 7 -9.02 -11.05 -8.07
C ARG A 7 -8.08 -12.02 -7.34
N GLN A 8 -8.00 -11.91 -6.02
CA GLN A 8 -7.17 -12.78 -5.20
C GLN A 8 -7.73 -14.21 -5.11
N TYR A 9 -9.04 -14.34 -4.84
CA TYR A 9 -9.72 -15.65 -4.82
C TYR A 9 -9.62 -16.40 -6.17
N LYS A 10 -9.40 -15.70 -7.28
CA LYS A 10 -9.36 -16.27 -8.63
C LYS A 10 -7.97 -16.48 -9.22
N GLY A 11 -6.89 -15.96 -8.65
CA GLY A 11 -5.62 -15.96 -9.40
C GLY A 11 -4.30 -15.71 -8.67
N THR A 12 -4.26 -15.60 -7.34
CA THR A 12 -2.98 -15.53 -6.62
C THR A 12 -2.87 -16.66 -5.58
N PRO A 13 -1.73 -17.38 -5.51
CA PRO A 13 -1.49 -18.31 -4.41
C PRO A 13 -1.56 -17.53 -3.10
N GLY A 14 -2.38 -18.01 -2.15
CA GLY A 14 -3.00 -17.23 -1.07
C GLY A 14 -2.10 -16.61 0.01
N LYS A 15 -0.79 -16.49 -0.22
CA LYS A 15 0.16 -15.73 0.62
C LYS A 15 1.28 -15.16 -0.25
N PRO A 16 1.79 -13.94 0.01
CA PRO A 16 3.12 -13.57 -0.48
C PRO A 16 4.08 -14.69 -0.10
N SER A 17 4.81 -15.22 -1.09
CA SER A 17 5.69 -16.34 -0.81
C SER A 17 6.80 -15.85 0.11
N ALA A 18 7.15 -16.62 1.14
CA ALA A 18 8.31 -16.32 2.00
C ALA A 18 9.60 -16.04 1.17
N ARG A 19 9.64 -16.60 -0.05
CA ARG A 19 10.67 -16.32 -1.06
C ARG A 19 10.73 -14.84 -1.48
N MET A 20 9.59 -14.14 -1.60
CA MET A 20 9.59 -12.70 -1.92
C MET A 20 10.13 -11.85 -0.76
N GLU A 21 9.76 -12.17 0.48
CA GLU A 21 10.30 -11.51 1.68
C GLU A 21 11.82 -11.69 1.74
N GLU A 22 12.29 -12.92 1.54
CA GLU A 22 13.72 -13.24 1.49
C GLU A 22 14.43 -12.47 0.37
N MET A 23 13.87 -12.45 -0.84
CA MET A 23 14.44 -11.71 -1.97
C MET A 23 14.57 -10.21 -1.68
N ILE A 24 13.57 -9.59 -1.06
CA ILE A 24 13.62 -8.15 -0.75
C ILE A 24 14.65 -7.89 0.35
N SER A 25 14.77 -8.75 1.36
CA SER A 25 15.83 -8.65 2.36
C SER A 25 17.22 -8.68 1.72
N VAL A 26 17.46 -9.65 0.83
CA VAL A 26 18.74 -9.77 0.11
C VAL A 26 19.03 -8.52 -0.73
N ILE A 27 18.03 -7.99 -1.45
CA ILE A 27 18.20 -6.77 -2.24
C ILE A 27 18.54 -5.57 -1.34
N ARG A 28 17.89 -5.45 -0.17
CA ARG A 28 18.19 -4.39 0.81
C ARG A 28 19.63 -4.50 1.31
N GLU A 29 20.08 -5.70 1.66
CA GLU A 29 21.45 -5.94 2.15
C GLU A 29 22.49 -5.58 1.09
N VAL A 30 22.29 -6.01 -0.15
CA VAL A 30 23.18 -5.67 -1.27
C VAL A 30 23.18 -4.16 -1.55
N PHE A 31 22.02 -3.50 -1.45
CA PHE A 31 21.96 -2.05 -1.58
C PHE A 31 22.81 -1.35 -0.52
N ILE A 32 22.70 -1.77 0.74
CA ILE A 32 23.46 -1.21 1.85
C ILE A 32 24.96 -1.47 1.68
N SER A 33 25.38 -2.69 1.36
CA SER A 33 26.79 -3.02 1.16
C SER A 33 27.42 -2.21 0.02
N ASN A 34 26.65 -1.91 -1.02
CA ASN A 34 27.12 -1.11 -2.14
C ASN A 34 27.41 0.35 -1.78
N LEU A 35 26.83 0.89 -0.69
CA LEU A 35 27.08 2.28 -0.26
C LEU A 35 28.57 2.52 0.06
N ASP A 36 29.26 1.52 0.59
CA ASP A 36 30.68 1.63 0.94
C ASP A 36 31.56 1.90 -0.28
N HIS A 37 31.19 1.34 -1.43
CA HIS A 37 31.93 1.47 -2.69
C HIS A 37 31.68 2.79 -3.43
N LEU A 38 30.68 3.59 -3.01
CA LEU A 38 30.36 4.86 -3.65
C LEU A 38 31.35 5.95 -3.24
N ARG A 39 32.21 6.38 -4.16
CA ARG A 39 33.20 7.45 -3.93
C ARG A 39 32.60 8.86 -3.95
N TRP A 40 31.42 9.02 -4.54
CA TRP A 40 30.76 10.32 -4.72
C TRP A 40 29.97 10.76 -3.48
N MET A 41 29.79 9.88 -2.47
CA MET A 41 29.10 10.17 -1.22
C MET A 41 30.08 10.25 -0.05
N ASP A 42 29.93 11.27 0.79
CA ASP A 42 30.63 11.36 2.08
C ASP A 42 30.05 10.37 3.11
N ALA A 43 30.80 10.18 4.21
CA ALA A 43 30.44 9.22 5.25
C ALA A 43 29.11 9.53 5.97
N ALA A 44 28.78 10.81 6.19
CA ALA A 44 27.52 11.17 6.84
C ALA A 44 26.33 10.86 5.94
N THR A 45 26.45 11.14 4.64
CA THR A 45 25.41 10.82 3.65
C THR A 45 25.23 9.31 3.48
N LYS A 46 26.32 8.51 3.49
CA LYS A 46 26.24 7.03 3.46
C LYS A 46 25.47 6.48 4.67
N LYS A 47 25.78 6.97 5.87
CA LYS A 47 25.08 6.58 7.10
C LYS A 47 23.59 6.91 7.05
N ALA A 48 23.23 8.10 6.54
CA ALA A 48 21.82 8.48 6.36
C ALA A 48 21.11 7.58 5.32
N ALA A 49 21.79 7.19 4.25
CA ALA A 49 21.26 6.28 3.24
C ALA A 49 21.03 4.86 3.80
N GLU A 50 21.97 4.35 4.60
CA GLU A 50 21.81 3.07 5.32
C GLU A 50 20.59 3.11 6.26
N GLN A 51 20.49 4.14 7.11
CA GLN A 51 19.34 4.32 8.02
C GLN A 51 18.02 4.36 7.26
N LYS A 52 18.00 5.04 6.11
CA LYS A 52 16.82 5.10 5.24
C LYS A 52 16.47 3.73 4.67
N ALA A 53 17.46 2.98 4.18
CA ALA A 53 17.26 1.64 3.62
C ALA A 53 16.73 0.64 4.66
N GLN A 54 17.28 0.70 5.88
CA GLN A 54 16.81 -0.11 7.02
C GLN A 54 15.39 0.26 7.47
N ALA A 55 15.00 1.53 7.33
CA ALA A 55 13.66 2.01 7.68
C ALA A 55 12.57 1.71 6.62
N ILE A 56 12.93 1.20 5.44
CA ILE A 56 11.95 0.83 4.40
C ILE A 56 11.09 -0.34 4.88
N ARG A 57 9.79 -0.08 5.04
CA ARG A 57 8.78 -1.10 5.33
C ARG A 57 8.30 -1.75 4.04
N GLU A 58 8.35 -3.08 4.01
CA GLU A 58 7.89 -3.86 2.85
C GLU A 58 6.39 -4.10 2.93
N ARG A 59 5.71 -4.02 1.78
CA ARG A 59 4.29 -4.36 1.64
C ARG A 59 4.16 -5.31 0.45
N ILE A 60 3.99 -6.60 0.72
CA ILE A 60 4.03 -7.65 -0.31
C ILE A 60 2.63 -8.22 -0.53
N GLY A 61 2.18 -8.24 -1.77
CA GLY A 61 0.85 -8.73 -2.14
C GLY A 61 -0.25 -7.74 -1.75
N TYR A 62 -0.98 -8.02 -0.68
CA TYR A 62 -2.14 -7.26 -0.24
C TYR A 62 -2.23 -7.23 1.28
N SER A 63 -2.88 -6.20 1.84
CA SER A 63 -3.13 -6.09 3.28
C SER A 63 -4.14 -7.15 3.75
N ASP A 64 -3.90 -7.81 4.87
CA ASP A 64 -4.89 -8.74 5.46
C ASP A 64 -6.22 -8.06 5.81
N ASN A 65 -6.25 -6.72 5.92
CA ASN A 65 -7.48 -5.95 6.10
C ASN A 65 -8.52 -6.22 5.00
N ILE A 66 -8.08 -6.57 3.78
CA ILE A 66 -9.04 -6.88 2.72
C ILE A 66 -9.80 -8.18 3.00
N LYS A 67 -9.29 -9.09 3.83
CA LYS A 67 -10.01 -10.32 4.22
C LYS A 67 -11.04 -10.07 5.34
N ASN A 68 -11.04 -8.88 5.92
CA ASN A 68 -11.95 -8.51 7.00
C ASN A 68 -13.18 -7.80 6.43
N ASP A 69 -14.30 -8.51 6.36
CA ASP A 69 -15.56 -7.97 5.82
C ASP A 69 -16.06 -6.75 6.60
N THR A 70 -15.89 -6.72 7.93
CA THR A 70 -16.28 -5.58 8.76
C THR A 70 -15.45 -4.33 8.40
N TYR A 71 -14.14 -4.51 8.21
CA TYR A 71 -13.25 -3.43 7.79
C TYR A 71 -13.68 -2.88 6.43
N LEU A 72 -13.89 -3.77 5.44
CA LEU A 72 -14.28 -3.37 4.10
C LEU A 72 -15.66 -2.71 4.05
N ASN A 73 -16.65 -3.26 4.77
CA ASN A 73 -17.98 -2.67 4.83
C ASN A 73 -17.93 -1.26 5.42
N ASN A 74 -17.12 -1.02 6.46
CA ASN A 74 -16.95 0.31 7.02
C ASN A 74 -16.18 1.27 6.11
N GLU A 75 -15.18 0.77 5.38
CA GLU A 75 -14.38 1.55 4.41
C GLU A 75 -15.21 2.04 3.21
N TYR A 76 -16.22 1.25 2.78
CA TYR A 76 -17.08 1.57 1.65
C TYR A 76 -18.51 2.01 2.05
N LYS A 77 -18.80 2.19 3.34
CA LYS A 77 -20.17 2.49 3.83
C LYS A 77 -20.83 3.74 3.24
N ASN A 78 -20.04 4.69 2.76
CA ASN A 78 -20.53 5.95 2.17
C ASN A 78 -20.38 5.96 0.63
N VAL A 79 -20.16 4.80 0.01
CA VAL A 79 -20.12 4.63 -1.44
C VAL A 79 -21.35 3.82 -1.82
N SER A 80 -22.32 4.47 -2.45
CA SER A 80 -23.46 3.85 -3.09
C SER A 80 -23.16 3.64 -4.58
N VAL A 81 -23.60 2.51 -5.11
CA VAL A 81 -23.73 2.29 -6.56
C VAL A 81 -25.21 1.95 -6.76
N GLU A 82 -25.96 2.87 -7.34
CA GLU A 82 -27.42 2.78 -7.37
C GLU A 82 -27.90 1.78 -8.43
N SER A 83 -27.53 1.99 -9.68
CA SER A 83 -27.84 1.09 -10.79
C SER A 83 -26.69 1.05 -11.81
N ALA A 84 -26.70 0.06 -12.72
CA ALA A 84 -25.71 -0.03 -13.79
C ALA A 84 -25.96 1.02 -14.88
N GLU A 85 -27.20 1.49 -14.97
CA GLU A 85 -27.70 2.46 -15.93
C GLU A 85 -27.27 3.89 -15.58
N GLU A 86 -27.07 4.19 -14.30
CA GLU A 86 -26.63 5.49 -13.76
C GLU A 86 -25.09 5.59 -13.65
N TYR A 87 -24.39 5.13 -14.68
CA TYR A 87 -22.92 5.07 -14.66
C TYR A 87 -22.27 6.44 -14.42
N PHE A 88 -22.81 7.50 -15.04
CA PHE A 88 -22.25 8.85 -14.91
C PHE A 88 -22.42 9.40 -13.49
N GLU A 89 -23.60 9.23 -12.91
CA GLU A 89 -23.94 9.64 -11.55
C GLU A 89 -23.08 8.89 -10.52
N ASN A 90 -22.91 7.57 -10.71
CA ASN A 90 -22.02 6.75 -9.88
C ASN A 90 -20.57 7.28 -9.91
N ILE A 91 -20.08 7.74 -11.08
CA ILE A 91 -18.75 8.36 -11.17
C ILE A 91 -18.70 9.66 -10.38
N LEU A 92 -19.69 10.54 -10.54
CA LEU A 92 -19.74 11.82 -9.82
C LEU A 92 -19.77 11.61 -8.30
N GLN A 93 -20.61 10.70 -7.82
CA GLN A 93 -20.68 10.32 -6.41
C GLN A 93 -19.33 9.78 -5.90
N ASN A 94 -18.65 8.93 -6.68
CA ASN A 94 -17.34 8.40 -6.31
C ASN A 94 -16.26 9.49 -6.23
N LEU A 95 -16.23 10.40 -7.21
CA LEU A 95 -15.29 11.52 -7.23
C LEU A 95 -15.47 12.39 -5.99
N GLU A 96 -16.72 12.75 -5.66
CA GLU A 96 -17.04 13.53 -4.48
C GLU A 96 -16.60 12.81 -3.19
N TYR A 97 -16.90 11.51 -3.07
CA TYR A 97 -16.47 10.69 -1.94
C TYR A 97 -14.95 10.70 -1.77
N VAL A 98 -14.19 10.48 -2.86
CA VAL A 98 -12.72 10.45 -2.82
C VAL A 98 -12.16 11.81 -2.37
N GLN A 99 -12.71 12.93 -2.85
CA GLN A 99 -12.28 14.25 -2.41
C GLN A 99 -12.60 14.50 -0.93
N LYS A 100 -13.83 14.22 -0.50
CA LYS A 100 -14.23 14.35 0.92
C LYS A 100 -13.34 13.50 1.83
N LYS A 101 -13.04 12.26 1.43
CA LYS A 101 -12.14 11.37 2.19
C LYS A 101 -10.73 11.93 2.32
N ARG A 102 -10.16 12.49 1.25
CA ARG A 102 -8.84 13.14 1.28
C ARG A 102 -8.83 14.37 2.18
N LEU A 103 -9.84 15.24 2.08
CA LEU A 103 -9.96 16.45 2.89
C LEU A 103 -10.10 16.13 4.39
N ARG A 104 -10.80 15.05 4.76
CA ARG A 104 -10.87 14.59 6.17
C ARG A 104 -9.50 14.23 6.76
N LYS A 105 -8.49 13.91 5.95
CA LYS A 105 -7.13 13.59 6.43
C LYS A 105 -6.27 14.83 6.75
N LEU A 106 -6.70 16.07 6.41
CA LEU A 106 -5.90 17.30 6.57
C LEU A 106 -5.42 17.58 8.01
N ARG A 107 -6.17 17.16 9.03
CA ARG A 107 -5.85 17.40 10.46
C ARG A 107 -5.69 16.10 11.25
N VAL A 108 -5.47 14.99 10.55
CA VAL A 108 -5.32 13.65 11.14
C VAL A 108 -3.90 13.18 10.88
N LYS A 109 -3.27 12.51 11.86
CA LYS A 109 -1.95 11.92 11.67
C LYS A 109 -2.02 10.83 10.58
N VAL A 110 -0.98 10.74 9.76
CA VAL A 110 -0.85 9.67 8.76
C VAL A 110 -0.79 8.32 9.47
N ASN A 111 -1.69 7.42 9.10
CA ASN A 111 -1.62 6.03 9.52
C ASN A 111 -0.50 5.34 8.72
N LYS A 112 0.54 4.87 9.41
CA LYS A 112 1.69 4.18 8.77
C LYS A 112 1.44 2.68 8.57
N GLU A 113 0.36 2.17 9.14
CA GLU A 113 -0.07 0.77 9.06
C GLU A 113 -1.17 0.56 8.00
N GLU A 114 -1.76 1.65 7.47
CA GLU A 114 -2.65 1.66 6.28
C GLU A 114 -1.81 1.74 5.00
#